data_AF-A0A6P0Z493-F1
#
_entry.id   AF-A0A6P0Z493-F1
#
_cell.length_a   1.000
_cell.length_b   1.000
_cell.length_c   1.000
_cell.angle_alpha   90.00
_cell.angle_beta   90.00
_cell.angle_gamma   90.00
#
_symmetry.space_group_name_H-M   'P 1'
#
loop_
_entity.id
_entity.type
_entity.pdbx_description
1 polymer ?
#
loop_
_entity_poly.entity_id
_entity_poly.type
_entity_poly.pdbx_seq_one_letter_code
_entity_poly.pdbx_strand_id
1 'polypeptide(L)'
;KTKKLVGFVRATGDGVFNATVWDLVVDPSLPNQDGLKMLLLARLKQEVKKTIPNCAISMLANAEDIEVLEKMDFDEDERGIRAMALVHDAP
;
A
#
# COMPACT_ATOMS: atom_id res chain seq x y z
N LYS A 1 -14.36 -21.03 17.26
CA LYS A 1 -13.62 -20.49 16.09
C LYS A 1 -12.50 -19.62 16.61
N THR A 2 -11.24 -19.97 16.37
CA THR A 2 -10.11 -19.10 16.69
C THR A 2 -10.04 -17.99 15.64
N LYS A 3 -9.85 -16.73 16.08
CA LYS A 3 -9.58 -15.61 15.16
C LYS A 3 -8.07 -15.45 15.08
N LYS A 4 -7.49 -15.80 13.92
CA LYS A 4 -6.06 -15.60 13.61
C LYS A 4 -5.93 -14.39 12.68
N LEU A 5 -4.96 -13.51 12.93
CA LEU A 5 -4.58 -12.46 11.99
C LEU A 5 -3.90 -13.10 10.78
N VAL A 6 -4.35 -12.76 9.57
CA VAL A 6 -3.87 -13.37 8.31
C VAL A 6 -3.32 -12.33 7.33
N GLY A 7 -3.35 -11.06 7.69
CA GLY A 7 -2.85 -9.97 6.86
C GLY A 7 -3.29 -8.62 7.39
N PHE A 8 -2.58 -7.57 7.01
CA PHE A 8 -2.88 -6.20 7.37
C PHE A 8 -2.30 -5.23 6.35
N VAL A 9 -2.83 -4.01 6.37
CA VAL A 9 -2.28 -2.87 5.64
C VAL A 9 -2.21 -1.68 6.58
N ARG A 10 -1.10 -0.93 6.55
CA ARG A 10 -0.90 0.26 7.38
C ARG A 10 -0.53 1.45 6.51
N ALA A 11 -1.18 2.58 6.76
CA ALA A 11 -0.86 3.86 6.16
C ALA A 11 -0.78 4.97 7.22
N THR A 12 0.00 6.00 6.94
CA THR A 12 -0.04 7.28 7.66
C THR A 12 -0.49 8.36 6.71
N GLY A 13 -1.31 9.30 7.16
CA GLY A 13 -1.68 10.45 6.35
C GLY A 13 -1.63 11.75 7.14
N ASP A 14 -1.67 12.87 6.40
CA ASP A 14 -1.69 14.22 6.98
C ASP A 14 -3.09 14.66 7.45
N GLY A 15 -4.12 13.84 7.19
CA GLY A 15 -5.50 14.12 7.55
C GLY A 15 -6.26 15.00 6.55
N VAL A 16 -5.62 15.40 5.43
CA VAL A 16 -6.20 16.37 4.49
C VAL A 16 -6.00 15.98 3.02
N PHE A 17 -4.79 15.62 2.59
CA PHE A 17 -4.47 15.44 1.17
C PHE A 17 -3.68 14.17 0.86
N ASN A 18 -2.86 13.68 1.79
CA ASN A 18 -1.89 12.63 1.49
C ASN A 18 -1.97 11.47 2.48
N ALA A 19 -1.81 10.26 1.97
CA ALA A 19 -1.57 9.05 2.75
C ALA A 19 -0.50 8.18 2.09
N THR A 20 0.43 7.67 2.88
CA THR A 20 1.48 6.76 2.43
C THR A 20 1.28 5.40 3.08
N VAL A 21 1.15 4.36 2.26
CA VAL A 21 1.14 2.96 2.71
C VAL A 21 2.58 2.52 2.98
N TRP A 22 2.78 1.92 4.14
CA TRP A 22 4.09 1.43 4.59
C TRP A 22 4.17 -0.09 4.60
N ASP A 23 3.08 -0.73 5.04
CA ASP A 23 3.02 -2.18 5.16
C ASP A 23 1.81 -2.71 4.39
N LEU A 24 2.03 -3.74 3.56
CA LEU A 24 1.00 -4.53 2.91
C LEU A 24 1.40 -6.01 3.03
N VAL A 25 0.87 -6.68 4.05
CA VAL A 25 1.36 -8.00 4.46
C VAL A 25 0.21 -9.00 4.48
N VAL A 26 0.49 -10.19 3.95
CA VAL A 26 -0.42 -11.35 3.95
C VAL A 26 0.35 -12.56 4.50
N ASP A 27 -0.34 -13.43 5.25
CA ASP A 27 0.22 -14.69 5.73
C ASP A 27 0.66 -15.55 4.52
N PRO A 28 1.96 -15.85 4.36
CA PRO A 28 2.48 -16.53 3.18
C PRO A 28 2.00 -17.98 3.06
N SER A 29 1.46 -18.58 4.13
CA SER A 29 0.88 -19.93 4.07
C SER A 29 -0.47 -19.96 3.34
N LEU A 30 -1.06 -18.81 3.03
CA LEU A 30 -2.34 -18.73 2.35
C LEU A 30 -2.17 -18.73 0.82
N PRO A 31 -3.08 -19.37 0.09
CA PRO A 31 -3.08 -19.30 -1.37
C PRO A 31 -3.52 -17.92 -1.85
N ASN A 32 -3.20 -17.59 -3.10
CA ASN A 32 -3.65 -16.36 -3.77
C ASN A 32 -3.29 -15.07 -2.99
N GLN A 33 -2.01 -14.92 -2.67
CA GLN A 33 -1.52 -13.77 -1.90
C GLN A 33 -1.84 -12.43 -2.58
N ASP A 34 -1.73 -12.36 -3.91
CA ASP A 34 -2.05 -11.17 -4.70
C ASP A 34 -3.51 -10.74 -4.52
N GLY A 35 -4.44 -11.68 -4.60
CA GLY A 35 -5.85 -11.42 -4.34
C GLY A 35 -6.11 -10.89 -2.92
N LEU A 36 -5.39 -11.41 -1.93
CA LEU A 36 -5.49 -10.95 -0.55
C LEU A 36 -4.88 -9.55 -0.37
N LYS A 37 -3.74 -9.25 -1.02
CA LYS A 37 -3.12 -7.92 -1.06
C LYS A 37 -4.06 -6.89 -1.70
N MET A 38 -4.65 -7.22 -2.86
CA MET A 38 -5.64 -6.37 -3.53
C MET A 38 -6.85 -6.10 -2.64
N LEU A 39 -7.36 -7.11 -1.92
CA LEU A 39 -8.48 -6.95 -1.00
C LEU A 39 -8.15 -5.98 0.15
N LEU A 40 -6.96 -6.11 0.74
CA LEU A 40 -6.49 -5.22 1.81
C LEU A 40 -6.34 -3.78 1.29
N LEU A 41 -5.71 -3.58 0.13
CA LEU A 41 -5.57 -2.27 -0.49
C LEU A 41 -6.92 -1.65 -0.86
N ALA A 42 -7.83 -2.43 -1.45
CA ALA A 42 -9.18 -1.96 -1.79
C ALA A 42 -9.92 -1.46 -0.54
N ARG A 43 -9.80 -2.21 0.56
CA ARG A 43 -10.39 -1.83 1.84
C ARG A 43 -9.78 -0.54 2.38
N LEU A 44 -8.45 -0.40 2.32
CA LEU A 44 -7.76 0.84 2.72
C LEU A 44 -8.19 2.03 1.87
N LYS A 45 -8.15 1.93 0.53
CA LYS A 45 -8.61 3.00 -0.39
C LYS A 45 -10.04 3.43 -0.06
N GLN A 46 -10.92 2.48 0.23
CA GLN A 46 -12.31 2.77 0.61
C GLN A 46 -12.40 3.56 1.92
N GLU A 47 -11.66 3.18 2.96
CA GLU A 47 -11.71 3.88 4.25
C GLU A 47 -11.04 5.26 4.18
N VAL A 48 -9.90 5.38 3.49
CA VAL A 48 -9.26 6.67 3.23
C VAL A 48 -10.22 7.60 2.50
N LYS A 49 -10.88 7.13 1.43
CA LYS A 49 -11.85 7.94 0.66
C LYS A 49 -13.05 8.42 1.49
N LYS A 50 -13.48 7.64 2.49
CA LYS A 50 -14.57 8.03 3.41
C LYS A 50 -14.13 9.11 4.39
N THR A 51 -12.89 9.06 4.86
CA THR A 51 -12.36 9.99 5.86
C THR A 51 -11.79 11.26 5.24
N ILE A 52 -11.08 11.13 4.11
CA ILE A 52 -10.37 12.20 3.41
C ILE A 52 -10.68 12.09 1.91
N PRO A 53 -11.74 12.75 1.42
CA PRO A 53 -12.07 12.77 0.00
C PRO A 53 -10.92 13.34 -0.84
N ASN A 54 -10.67 12.76 -2.01
CA ASN A 54 -9.60 13.17 -2.94
C ASN A 54 -8.17 13.05 -2.38
N CYS A 55 -7.95 12.23 -1.35
CA CYS A 55 -6.62 11.91 -0.84
C CYS A 55 -5.76 11.21 -1.90
N ALA A 56 -4.54 11.70 -2.11
CA ALA A 56 -3.50 10.98 -2.84
C ALA A 56 -2.96 9.85 -1.97
N ILE A 57 -2.84 8.64 -2.53
CA ILE A 57 -2.31 7.47 -1.84
C ILE A 57 -1.03 7.04 -2.55
N SER A 58 0.09 7.00 -1.83
CA SER A 58 1.40 6.60 -2.35
C SER A 58 1.98 5.43 -1.56
N MET A 59 2.93 4.72 -2.17
CA MET A 59 3.69 3.67 -1.47
C MET A 59 5.04 3.43 -2.14
N LEU A 60 5.99 2.91 -1.37
CA LEU A 60 7.18 2.27 -1.90
C LEU A 60 6.88 0.78 -2.08
N ALA A 61 7.13 0.25 -3.26
CA ALA A 61 6.80 -1.12 -3.61
C ALA A 61 8.05 -1.94 -3.94
N ASN A 62 7.99 -3.23 -3.63
CA ASN A 62 8.96 -4.19 -4.16
C ASN A 62 8.57 -4.54 -5.60
N ALA A 63 9.56 -4.95 -6.41
CA ALA A 63 9.34 -5.31 -7.81
C ALA A 63 8.28 -6.41 -8.01
N GLU A 64 8.18 -7.34 -7.06
CA GLU A 64 7.19 -8.43 -7.08
C GLU A 64 5.74 -7.96 -6.90
N ASP A 65 5.50 -6.77 -6.36
CA ASP A 65 4.17 -6.23 -6.09
C ASP A 65 3.66 -5.32 -7.22
N ILE A 66 4.48 -4.96 -8.20
CA ILE A 66 4.13 -3.97 -9.24
C ILE A 66 2.86 -4.37 -10.00
N GLU A 67 2.75 -5.61 -10.48
CA GLU A 67 1.57 -6.07 -11.23
C GLU A 67 0.29 -5.99 -10.40
N VAL A 68 0.38 -6.26 -9.09
CA VAL A 68 -0.76 -6.14 -8.16
C VAL A 68 -1.17 -4.68 -7.99
N LEU A 69 -0.20 -3.77 -7.92
CA LEU A 69 -0.44 -2.35 -7.72
C LEU A 69 -1.00 -1.67 -8.98
N GLU A 70 -0.53 -2.03 -10.17
CA GLU A 70 -1.09 -1.57 -11.45
C GLU A 70 -2.57 -1.95 -11.58
N LYS A 71 -2.94 -3.19 -11.22
CA LYS A 71 -4.35 -3.64 -11.16
C LYS A 71 -5.21 -2.84 -10.17
N MET A 72 -4.57 -2.14 -9.24
CA MET A 72 -5.20 -1.31 -8.21
C MET A 72 -5.08 0.19 -8.51
N ASP A 73 -4.82 0.57 -9.76
CA ASP A 73 -4.69 1.95 -10.25
C ASP A 73 -3.55 2.74 -9.59
N PHE A 74 -2.48 2.08 -9.17
CA PHE A 74 -1.22 2.76 -8.85
C PHE A 74 -0.40 2.91 -10.14
N ASP A 75 0.28 4.04 -10.26
CA ASP A 75 1.15 4.37 -11.38
C ASP A 75 2.56 4.62 -10.84
N GLU A 76 3.56 3.90 -11.37
CA GLU A 76 4.96 4.01 -10.97
C GLU A 76 5.62 5.29 -11.53
N ASP A 77 5.19 5.76 -12.71
CA ASP A 77 5.82 6.88 -13.40
C ASP A 77 4.84 8.04 -13.61
N GLU A 78 4.23 8.50 -12.51
CA GLU A 78 3.36 9.67 -12.55
C GLU A 78 4.21 10.93 -12.84
N ARG A 79 4.39 11.26 -14.12
CA ARG A 79 5.05 12.48 -14.61
C ARG A 79 6.51 12.61 -14.18
N GLY A 80 7.24 11.49 -14.08
CA GLY A 80 8.65 11.49 -13.70
C GLY A 80 8.91 11.72 -12.20
N ILE A 81 7.89 11.60 -11.34
CA ILE A 81 8.06 11.61 -9.89
C ILE A 81 8.83 10.37 -9.48
N ARG A 82 9.90 10.54 -8.69
CA ARG A 82 10.70 9.42 -8.16
C ARG A 82 10.69 9.42 -6.65
N ALA A 83 10.37 8.26 -6.09
CA ALA A 83 10.51 8.05 -4.67
C ALA A 83 12.00 7.91 -4.31
N MET A 84 12.40 8.56 -3.22
CA MET A 84 13.79 8.62 -2.76
C MET A 84 13.83 8.29 -1.27
N ALA A 85 14.92 7.69 -0.81
CA ALA A 85 15.17 7.45 0.61
C ALA A 85 16.49 8.10 1.02
N LEU A 86 16.56 8.58 2.27
CA LEU A 86 17.82 9.01 2.86
C LEU A 86 18.66 7.77 3.15
N VAL A 87 19.77 7.63 2.43
CA VAL A 87 20.79 6.63 2.75
C VAL A 87 21.76 7.28 3.71
N HIS A 88 21.88 6.72 4.91
CA HIS A 88 22.91 7.14 5.84
C HIS A 88 24.16 6.30 5.58
N ASP A 89 25.11 6.86 4.83
CA ASP A 89 26.46 6.31 4.73
C ASP A 89 27.19 6.59 6.05
N ALA A 90 26.90 5.79 7.08
CA ALA A 90 27.75 5.74 8.26
C ALA A 90 29.07 5.02 7.87
N PRO A 91 30.24 5.59 8.17
CA PRO A 91 31.50 4.86 8.09
C PRO A 91 31.59 3.71 9.11
#